data_AF-A0A967L8S2-F1
#
_entry.id   AF-A0A967L8S2-F1
#
_cell.length_a   1.000
_cell.length_b   1.000
_cell.length_c   1.000
_cell.angle_alpha   90.00
_cell.angle_beta   90.00
_cell.angle_gamma   90.00
#
_symmetry.space_group_name_H-M   'P 1'
#
loop_
_entity.id
_entity.type
_entity.pdbx_description
1 polymer ?
#
loop_
_entity_poly.entity_id
_entity_poly.type
_entity_poly.pdbx_seq_one_letter_code
_entity_poly.pdbx_strand_id
1 'polypeptide(L)'
;APLKKVWDRHFAPRKAINLGHNGYRTEQILWNLQNGELDFARSPKVAMILIGTNNSDDRHFEKVHTAEEIFSGTKAIVELIKE
;
A
#
# COMPACT_ATOMS: atom_id res chain seq x y z
N ALA A 1 18.33 4.45 -8.76
CA ALA A 1 17.82 3.22 -8.10
C ALA A 1 17.77 2.07 -9.10
N PRO A 2 18.13 0.84 -8.69
CA PRO A 2 18.24 -0.32 -9.59
C PRO A 2 16.94 -0.64 -10.36
N LEU A 3 15.77 -0.26 -9.83
CA LEU A 3 14.46 -0.51 -10.46
C LEU A 3 13.94 0.62 -11.37
N LYS A 4 14.68 1.73 -11.50
CA LYS A 4 14.21 2.90 -12.28
C LYS A 4 13.89 2.55 -13.74
N LYS A 5 14.72 1.72 -14.39
CA LYS A 5 14.51 1.30 -15.78
C LYS A 5 13.21 0.49 -15.96
N VAL A 6 12.86 -0.34 -14.98
CA VAL A 6 11.61 -1.13 -15.00
C VAL A 6 10.41 -0.19 -14.82
N TRP A 7 10.52 0.76 -13.88
CA TRP A 7 9.48 1.78 -13.67
C TRP A 7 9.22 2.63 -14.91
N ASP A 8 10.28 3.18 -15.50
CA ASP A 8 10.21 4.04 -16.68
C ASP A 8 9.59 3.29 -17.88
N ARG A 9 9.84 1.98 -18.00
CA ARG A 9 9.26 1.15 -19.08
C ARG A 9 7.80 0.78 -18.84
N HIS A 10 7.44 0.41 -17.61
CA HIS A 10 6.15 -0.25 -17.33
C HIS A 10 5.11 0.63 -16.61
N PHE A 11 5.52 1.65 -15.85
CA PHE A 11 4.59 2.41 -15.00
C PHE A 11 4.53 3.90 -15.37
N ALA A 12 5.67 4.52 -15.68
CA ALA A 12 5.71 5.94 -16.05
C ALA A 12 4.78 6.30 -17.25
N PRO A 13 4.70 5.54 -18.35
CA PRO A 13 3.80 5.85 -19.47
C PRO A 13 2.32 5.81 -19.10
N ARG A 14 1.96 5.13 -17.99
CA ARG A 14 0.60 5.01 -17.47
C ARG A 14 0.24 6.17 -16.53
N LYS A 15 1.14 7.14 -16.34
CA LYS A 15 1.03 8.22 -15.35
C LYS A 15 0.82 7.68 -13.93
N ALA A 16 1.46 6.54 -13.63
CA ALA A 16 1.40 5.94 -12.32
C ALA A 16 2.19 6.75 -11.29
N ILE A 17 1.71 6.73 -10.05
CA ILE A 17 2.42 7.19 -8.86
C ILE A 17 2.74 5.99 -7.97
N ASN A 18 3.69 6.14 -7.06
CA ASN A 18 4.04 5.12 -6.08
C ASN A 18 3.81 5.70 -4.68
N LEU A 19 2.88 5.10 -3.93
CA LEU A 19 2.56 5.44 -2.53
C LEU A 19 3.09 4.37 -1.56
N GLY A 20 4.08 3.58 -2.00
CA GLY A 20 4.69 2.52 -1.20
C GLY A 20 5.73 3.07 -0.24
N HIS A 21 5.61 2.68 1.03
CA HIS A 21 6.54 3.00 2.10
C HIS A 21 7.26 1.74 2.60
N ASN A 22 8.57 1.82 2.75
CA ASN A 22 9.34 0.70 3.30
C ASN A 22 9.00 0.49 4.78
N GLY A 23 8.88 -0.76 5.22
CA GLY A 23 8.58 -1.12 6.61
C GLY A 23 7.13 -0.88 7.05
N TYR A 24 6.27 -0.30 6.19
CA TYR A 24 4.89 -0.02 6.58
C TYR A 24 4.05 -1.29 6.71
N ARG A 25 3.11 -1.22 7.64
CA ARG A 25 2.10 -2.22 7.99
C ARG A 25 0.71 -1.75 7.54
N THR A 26 -0.25 -2.67 7.47
CA THR A 26 -1.61 -2.39 6.97
C THR A 26 -2.26 -1.16 7.59
N GLU A 27 -2.14 -0.97 8.90
CA GLU A 27 -2.75 0.13 9.64
C GLU A 27 -2.14 1.51 9.33
N GLN A 28 -0.84 1.54 8.99
CA GLN A 28 -0.17 2.79 8.61
C GLN A 28 -0.59 3.22 7.21
N ILE A 29 -0.69 2.28 6.27
CA ILE A 29 -1.24 2.55 4.93
C ILE A 29 -2.71 2.98 5.05
N LEU A 30 -3.52 2.28 5.85
CA LEU A 30 -4.91 2.65 6.05
C LEU A 30 -5.05 4.09 6.58
N TRP A 31 -4.22 4.46 7.57
CA TRP A 31 -4.20 5.83 8.09
C TRP A 31 -3.81 6.82 6.99
N ASN A 32 -2.72 6.59 6.25
CA ASN A 32 -2.27 7.49 5.19
C ASN A 32 -3.36 7.72 4.11
N LEU A 33 -4.02 6.65 3.66
CA LEU A 33 -5.09 6.72 2.66
C LEU A 33 -6.27 7.56 3.15
N GLN A 34 -6.65 7.42 4.42
CA GLN A 34 -7.69 8.24 5.07
C GLN A 34 -7.27 9.69 5.30
N ASN A 35 -5.96 9.96 5.31
CA ASN A 35 -5.38 11.27 5.62
C ASN A 35 -4.77 11.93 4.37
N GLY A 36 -5.47 11.80 3.24
CA GLY A 36 -5.24 12.62 2.06
C GLY A 36 -4.44 11.96 0.93
N GLU A 37 -3.93 10.74 1.10
CA GLU A 37 -3.30 10.02 -0.03
C GLU A 37 -4.31 9.62 -1.12
N LEU A 38 -5.62 9.64 -0.84
CA LEU A 38 -6.68 9.42 -1.82
C LEU A 38 -7.29 10.71 -2.39
N ASP A 39 -6.82 11.89 -1.96
CA ASP A 39 -7.34 13.20 -2.40
C ASP A 39 -6.82 13.59 -3.79
N PHE A 40 -7.05 12.71 -4.77
CA PHE A 40 -6.65 12.95 -6.14
C PHE A 40 -7.60 13.93 -6.83
N ALA A 41 -7.04 14.90 -7.55
CA ALA A 41 -7.81 15.75 -8.47
C ALA A 41 -8.54 14.91 -9.55
N ARG A 42 -8.04 13.71 -9.84
CA ARG A 42 -8.67 12.72 -10.71
C ARG A 42 -8.38 11.31 -10.21
N SER A 43 -9.42 10.54 -9.92
CA SER A 43 -9.27 9.15 -9.47
C SER A 43 -8.55 8.27 -10.50
N PRO A 44 -7.62 7.40 -10.06
CA PRO A 44 -6.94 6.46 -10.93
C PRO A 44 -7.90 5.38 -11.45
N LYS A 45 -7.61 4.82 -12.63
CA LYS A 45 -8.41 3.72 -13.19
C LYS A 45 -8.09 2.36 -12.59
N VAL A 46 -6.90 2.23 -11.98
CA VAL A 46 -6.35 0.98 -11.44
C VAL A 46 -5.56 1.32 -10.20
N ALA A 47 -5.75 0.55 -9.14
CA ALA A 47 -4.90 0.53 -7.95
C ALA A 47 -4.16 -0.82 -7.86
N MET A 48 -2.92 -0.80 -7.40
CA MET A 48 -2.12 -2.00 -7.13
C MET A 48 -1.71 -1.97 -5.67
N ILE A 49 -2.03 -3.02 -4.93
CA ILE A 49 -1.78 -3.12 -3.49
C ILE A 49 -0.83 -4.30 -3.26
N LEU A 50 0.26 -4.04 -2.54
CA LEU A 50 1.17 -5.05 -2.02
C LEU A 50 1.52 -4.65 -0.59
N ILE A 51 0.91 -5.32 0.39
CA ILE A 51 1.04 -5.01 1.83
C ILE A 51 0.86 -6.28 2.66
N GLY A 52 1.31 -6.26 3.91
CA GLY A 52 1.06 -7.33 4.89
C GLY A 52 2.31 -8.09 5.35
N THR A 53 3.41 -8.14 4.60
CA THR A 53 4.63 -8.87 5.01
C THR A 53 5.23 -8.34 6.32
N ASN A 54 5.22 -7.01 6.52
CA ASN A 54 5.75 -6.40 7.75
C ASN A 54 4.82 -6.59 8.95
N ASN A 55 3.55 -6.95 8.73
CA ASN A 55 2.64 -7.25 9.82
C ASN A 55 2.98 -8.58 10.52
N SER A 56 3.70 -9.48 9.84
CA SER A 56 4.23 -10.72 10.40
C SER A 56 5.69 -10.63 10.86
N ASP A 57 6.29 -9.44 10.86
CA ASP A 57 7.71 -9.26 11.20
C ASP A 57 7.93 -9.20 12.72
N ASP A 58 8.31 -10.34 13.29
CA ASP A 58 8.61 -10.51 14.72
C ASP A 58 10.03 -10.08 15.11
N ARG A 59 10.86 -9.67 14.14
CA ARG A 59 12.24 -9.22 14.39
C ARG A 59 12.30 -7.75 14.72
N HIS A 60 11.41 -6.96 14.13
CA HIS A 60 11.41 -5.50 14.25
C HIS A 60 10.21 -4.95 15.02
N PHE A 61 9.17 -5.76 15.27
CA PHE A 61 7.97 -5.34 16.01
C PHE A 61 7.68 -6.28 17.18
N GLU A 62 7.37 -5.70 18.34
CA GLU A 62 7.00 -6.45 19.55
C GLU A 62 5.72 -7.25 19.37
N LYS A 63 4.76 -6.71 18.60
CA LYS A 63 3.51 -7.36 18.26
C LYS A 63 3.39 -7.57 16.75
N VAL A 64 3.19 -8.82 16.38
CA VAL A 64 2.81 -9.23 15.02
C VAL A 64 1.31 -9.51 14.93
N HIS A 65 0.78 -9.47 13.72
CA HIS A 65 -0.60 -9.78 13.42
C HIS A 65 -0.76 -11.25 13.00
N THR A 66 -1.91 -11.84 13.30
CA THR A 66 -2.31 -13.13 12.73
C THR A 66 -2.64 -12.99 11.24
N ALA A 67 -2.74 -14.12 10.52
CA ALA A 67 -3.14 -14.11 9.12
C ALA A 67 -4.52 -13.46 8.93
N GLU A 68 -5.46 -13.68 9.85
CA GLU A 68 -6.80 -13.09 9.85
C GLU A 68 -6.78 -11.59 10.07
N GLU A 69 -5.92 -11.10 10.97
CA GLU A 69 -5.72 -9.66 11.19
C GLU A 69 -5.09 -8.99 9.96
N ILE A 70 -4.09 -9.62 9.32
CA ILE A 70 -3.47 -9.13 8.08
C ILE A 70 -4.50 -9.09 6.95
N PHE A 71 -5.31 -10.14 6.81
CA PHE A 71 -6.41 -10.19 5.86
C PHE A 71 -7.41 -9.05 6.12
N SER A 72 -7.79 -8.84 7.38
CA SER A 72 -8.76 -7.81 7.75
C SER A 72 -8.22 -6.41 7.43
N GLY A 73 -6.96 -6.13 7.73
CA GLY A 73 -6.30 -4.86 7.36
C GLY A 73 -6.22 -4.66 5.84
N THR A 74 -5.85 -5.71 5.09
CA THR A 74 -5.79 -5.65 3.62
C THR A 74 -7.18 -5.44 3.01
N LYS A 75 -8.20 -6.11 3.56
CA LYS A 75 -9.60 -5.95 3.14
C LYS A 75 -10.08 -4.52 3.38
N ALA A 76 -9.80 -3.94 4.56
CA ALA A 76 -10.16 -2.56 4.87
C ALA A 76 -9.53 -1.55 3.88
N ILE A 77 -8.26 -1.76 3.50
CA ILE A 77 -7.61 -0.93 2.47
C ILE A 77 -8.32 -1.06 1.12
N VAL A 78 -8.69 -2.27 0.71
CA VAL A 78 -9.40 -2.50 -0.57
C VAL A 78 -10.79 -1.86 -0.56
N GLU A 79 -11.51 -1.95 0.56
CA GLU A 79 -12.82 -1.33 0.74
C GLU A 79 -12.71 0.20 0.65
N LEU A 80 -11.77 0.80 1.38
CA LEU A 80 -11.52 2.24 1.34
C LEU A 80 -11.19 2.76 -0.06
N ILE A 81 -10.38 2.03 -0.85
CA ILE A 81 -10.02 2.45 -2.22
C ILE A 81 -11.21 2.39 -3.19
N LYS A 82 -12.23 1.57 -2.89
CA LYS A 82 -13.40 1.39 -3.75
C LYS A 82 -14.50 2.43 -3.52
N GLU A 83 -14.48 3.13 -2.39
CA GLU A 83 -15.38 4.24 -2.06
C GLU A 83 -15.12 5.44 -2.99
#